data_AF-A0A3N5QTE6-F1
#
_entry.id   AF-A0A3N5QTE6-F1
#
_cell.length_a   1.000
_cell.length_b   1.000
_cell.length_c   1.000
_cell.angle_alpha   90.00
_cell.angle_beta   90.00
_cell.angle_gamma   90.00
#
_symmetry.space_group_name_H-M   'P 1'
#
loop_
_entity.id
_entity.type
_entity.pdbx_description
1 polymer ?
#
loop_
_entity_poly.entity_id
_entity_poly.type
_entity_poly.pdbx_seq_one_letter_code
_entity_poly.pdbx_strand_id
1 'polypeptide(L)' 'MSIAAKPLSEITQEAIMVLSQNLGIVNTIRFINQFMIGHGNYIEEREELFGKKTLEELVVEIKQTRNDVETGA' A
#
# COMPACT_ATOMS: atom_id res chain seq x y z
N MET A 1 14.43 33.06 21.30
CA MET A 1 14.70 32.00 20.31
C MET A 1 13.37 31.51 19.81
N SER A 2 13.03 31.74 18.54
CA SER A 2 11.88 31.08 17.91
C SER A 2 12.34 29.69 17.50
N ILE A 3 11.85 28.66 18.18
CA ILE A 3 12.04 27.28 17.72
C ILE A 3 11.02 27.11 16.59
N ALA A 4 11.49 27.17 15.35
CA ALA A 4 10.65 26.81 14.21
C ALA A 4 10.28 25.33 14.36
N ALA A 5 9.04 25.06 14.76
CA ALA A 5 8.55 23.71 14.90
C ALA A 5 8.58 23.03 13.53
N LYS A 6 9.12 21.81 13.49
CA LYS A 6 9.16 21.01 12.28
C LYS A 6 7.74 20.73 11.79
N PRO A 7 7.44 20.83 10.47
CA PRO A 7 6.15 20.46 9.93
C PRO A 7 5.78 19.02 10.30
N LEU A 8 4.50 18.79 10.62
CA LEU A 8 4.01 17.45 10.96
C LEU A 8 4.25 16.43 9.85
N SER A 9 4.22 16.86 8.59
CA SER A 9 4.53 16.03 7.42
C SER A 9 5.96 15.47 7.47
N GLU A 10 6.94 16.30 7.82
CA GLU A 10 8.33 15.87 7.92
C GLU A 10 8.55 14.94 9.13
N ILE A 11 7.89 15.21 10.26
CA ILE A 11 7.91 14.31 11.43
C ILE A 11 7.30 12.95 11.05
N THR A 12 6.21 12.95 10.27
CA THR A 12 5.53 11.74 9.83
C THR A 12 6.41 10.92 8.89
N GLN A 13 7.09 11.55 7.94
CA GLN A 13 8.03 10.89 7.04
C GLN A 13 9.19 10.23 7.80
N GLU A 14 9.76 10.93 8.79
CA GLU A 14 10.81 10.37 9.64
C GLU A 14 10.32 9.18 10.46
N ALA A 15 9.12 9.29 11.04
CA ALA A 15 8.52 8.19 11.77
C ALA A 15 8.31 6.96 10.89
N ILE A 16 7.83 7.13 9.65
CA ILE A 16 7.66 6.03 8.69
C ILE A 16 9.00 5.33 8.41
N MET A 17 10.08 6.08 8.21
CA MET A 17 11.42 5.50 7.97
C MET A 17 11.91 4.70 9.18
N VAL A 18 11.84 5.29 10.38
CA VAL A 18 12.28 4.63 11.62
C VAL A 18 11.46 3.37 11.89
N LEU A 19 10.13 3.44 11.76
CA LEU A 19 9.26 2.28 11.96
C LEU A 19 9.55 1.19 10.93
N SER A 20 9.73 1.55 9.66
CA SER A 20 10.05 0.60 8.59
C SER A 20 11.35 -0.15 8.83
N GLN A 21 12.38 0.53 9.35
CA GLN A 21 13.65 -0.10 9.70
C GLN A 21 13.53 -1.09 10.88
N ASN A 22 12.64 -0.83 11.84
CA ASN A 22 12.54 -1.62 13.07
C ASN A 22 11.46 -2.71 13.02
N LEU A 23 10.33 -2.46 12.37
CA LEU A 23 9.17 -3.35 12.33
C LEU A 23 9.03 -4.09 11.00
N GLY A 24 9.71 -3.61 9.95
CA GLY A 24 9.48 -4.02 8.58
C GLY A 24 8.22 -3.38 7.97
N ILE A 25 8.19 -3.30 6.64
CA ILE A 25 7.18 -2.54 5.87
C ILE A 25 5.75 -2.94 6.23
N VAL A 26 5.47 -4.26 6.32
CA VAL A 26 4.12 -4.78 6.59
C VAL A 26 3.59 -4.34 7.95
N ASN A 27 4.42 -4.43 8.99
CA ASN A 27 4.01 -4.08 10.35
C ASN A 27 3.91 -2.56 10.53
N THR A 28 4.78 -1.78 9.87
CA THR A 28 4.70 -0.32 9.86
C THR A 28 3.38 0.17 9.28
N ILE A 29 2.95 -0.36 8.13
CA ILE A 29 1.67 0.03 7.52
C ILE A 29 0.50 -0.32 8.44
N ARG A 30 0.50 -1.51 9.04
CA ARG A 30 -0.54 -1.90 10.01
C ARG A 30 -0.60 -0.96 11.21
N PHE A 31 0.56 -0.60 11.78
CA PHE A 31 0.65 0.33 12.90
C PHE A 31 0.09 1.72 12.53
N ILE A 32 0.49 2.27 11.38
CA ILE A 32 0.01 3.59 10.93
C ILE A 32 -1.51 3.58 10.73
N ASN A 33 -2.03 2.51 10.11
CA ASN A 33 -3.48 2.35 9.88
C ASN A 33 -4.31 2.21 11.16
N GLN A 34 -3.70 2.00 12.34
CA GLN A 34 -4.42 2.05 13.62
C GLN A 34 -4.78 3.48 14.03
N PHE A 35 -3.95 4.45 13.64
CA PHE A 35 -4.08 5.85 14.07
C PHE A 35 -4.57 6.76 12.95
N MET A 36 -4.52 6.30 11.70
CA MET A 36 -4.97 7.04 10.54
C MET A 36 -6.20 6.39 9.92
N ILE A 37 -7.21 7.20 9.66
CA ILE A 37 -8.25 6.82 8.69
C ILE A 37 -7.50 6.74 7.36
N GLY A 38 -7.38 5.53 6.79
CA GLY A 38 -6.70 5.32 5.52
C GLY A 38 -7.18 6.34 4.48
N HIS A 39 -6.29 6.75 3.60
CA HIS A 39 -6.61 7.62 2.47
C HIS A 39 -6.93 6.76 1.25
N GLY A 40 -7.71 7.31 0.33
CA GLY A 40 -8.15 6.62 -0.88
C GLY A 40 -9.63 6.27 -0.86
N ASN A 41 -10.21 6.19 -2.04
CA ASN A 41 -11.58 5.71 -2.22
C ASN A 41 -11.50 4.31 -2.80
N TYR A 42 -11.43 3.31 -1.93
CA TYR A 42 -11.36 1.91 -2.35
C TYR A 42 -12.49 1.51 -3.33
N ILE A 43 -13.66 2.15 -3.27
CA ILE A 43 -14.74 1.87 -4.21
C ILE A 43 -14.36 2.33 -5.62
N GLU A 44 -13.85 3.55 -5.76
CA GLU A 44 -13.39 4.10 -7.04
C GLU A 44 -12.16 3.34 -7.56
N GLU A 45 -11.17 3.11 -6.68
CA GLU A 45 -9.94 2.39 -7.04
C GLU A 45 -10.23 0.95 -7.47
N ARG A 46 -11.14 0.25 -6.77
CA ARG A 46 -11.57 -1.10 -7.15
C ARG A 46 -12.33 -1.09 -8.47
N GLU A 47 -13.15 -0.09 -8.73
CA GLU A 47 -13.89 0.04 -9.99
C GLU A 47 -12.93 0.30 -11.17
N GLU A 48 -11.92 1.14 -10.97
CA GLU A 48 -10.88 1.39 -11.98
C GLU A 48 -10.09 0.12 -12.30
N LEU A 49 -9.68 -0.62 -11.26
CA LEU A 49 -8.85 -1.82 -11.43
C LEU A 49 -9.62 -3.03 -11.95
N PHE A 50 -10.87 -3.20 -11.52
CA PHE A 50 -11.63 -4.46 -11.71
C PHE A 50 -13.03 -4.30 -12.29
N GLY A 51 -13.61 -3.08 -12.31
CA GLY A 51 -15.01 -2.87 -12.70
C GLY A 51 -15.35 -3.28 -14.14
N LYS A 52 -14.34 -3.31 -15.02
CA LYS A 52 -14.48 -3.74 -16.41
C LYS A 52 -14.15 -5.21 -16.66
N LYS A 53 -13.68 -5.95 -15.64
CA LYS A 53 -13.23 -7.34 -15.78
C LYS A 53 -14.32 -8.29 -15.34
N THR A 54 -14.53 -9.35 -16.12
CA THR A 54 -15.37 -10.47 -15.67
C THR A 54 -14.59 -11.37 -14.70
N LEU A 55 -15.32 -12.19 -13.96
CA LEU A 55 -14.70 -13.18 -13.07
C LEU A 55 -13.83 -14.16 -13.88
N GLU A 56 -14.28 -14.55 -15.07
CA GLU A 56 -13.58 -15.46 -15.95
C GLU A 56 -12.23 -14.88 -16.40
N GLU A 57 -12.19 -13.60 -16.76
CA GLU A 57 -10.96 -12.89 -17.13
C GLU A 57 -9.96 -12.84 -15.97
N LEU A 58 -10.44 -12.54 -14.76
CA LEU A 58 -9.60 -12.52 -13.56
C LEU A 58 -9.00 -13.90 -13.24
N VAL A 59 -9.78 -14.97 -13.41
CA VAL A 59 -9.29 -16.34 -13.19
C VAL A 59 -8.23 -16.73 -14.23
N VAL A 60 -8.37 -16.27 -15.48
CA VAL A 60 -7.36 -16.49 -16.53
C VAL A 60 -6.07 -15.76 -16.18
N GLU A 61 -6.14 -14.48 -15.79
CA GLU A 61 -4.98 -13.68 -15.41
C GLU A 61 -4.19 -14.31 -14.24
N ILE A 62 -4.89 -14.76 -13.20
CA ILE A 62 -4.25 -15.45 -12.05
C ILE A 62 -3.50 -16.71 -12.49
N LYS A 63 -4.08 -17.48 -13.42
CA LYS A 63 -3.43 -18.70 -13.94
C LYS A 63 -2.22 -18.37 -14.81
N GLN A 64 -2.30 -17.32 -15.62
CA GLN A 64 -1.16 -16.84 -16.43
C GLN A 64 0.00 -16.43 -15.52
N THR A 65 -0.25 -15.60 -14.50
CA THR A 65 0.81 -15.19 -13.56
C THR A 65 1.48 -16.39 -12.87
N ARG A 66 0.72 -17.45 -12.53
CA ARG A 66 1.30 -18.66 -11.91
C ARG A 66 2.18 -19.44 -12.89
N ASN A 67 1.74 -19.57 -14.14
CA ASN A 67 2.51 -20.25 -15.18
C ASN A 67 3.78 -19.46 -15.53
N ASP A 68 3.72 -18.13 -15.58
CA ASP A 68 4.87 -17.26 -15.86
C ASP A 68 5.93 -17.37 -14.74
N VAL A 69 5.49 -17.49 -13.48
CA VAL A 69 6.38 -17.74 -12.33
C VAL A 69 7.00 -19.14 -12.37
N GLU A 70 6.29 -20.15 -12.88
CA GLU A 70 6.81 -21.51 -13.06
C GLU A 70 7.75 -21.65 -14.28
N THR A 71 7.64 -20.76 -15.27
CA THR A 71 8.45 -20.84 -16.51
C THR A 71 9.69 -19.94 -16.50
N GLY A 72 9.96 -19.21 -15.42
CA GLY A 72 11.23 -18.50 -15.19
C GLY A 72 11.63 -17.55 -16.33
N ALA A 73 10.92 -16.43 -16.45
CA ALA A 73 11.42 -15.24 -17.15
C ALA A 73 11.82 -14.17 -16.13
#